data_AF-A0A414RAR5-F1
#
_entry.id   AF-A0A414RAR5-F1
#
_cell.length_a   1.000
_cell.length_b   1.000
_cell.length_c   1.000
_cell.angle_alpha   90.00
_cell.angle_beta   90.00
_cell.angle_gamma   90.00
#
_symmetry.space_group_name_H-M   'P 1'
#
loop_
_entity.id
_entity.type
_entity.pdbx_description
1 polymer ?
#
loop_
_entity_poly.entity_id
_entity_poly.type
_entity_poly.pdbx_seq_one_letter_code
_entity_poly.pdbx_strand_id
1 'polypeptide(L)'
;MNKKKISIGPKLYITLCFIFFYLPIAVTMFFSFNSSKSLTKFTGFSLKWYKKLLTDNDIIAAVYVSISIAVIATIISTVLGTITAIGLSRSRKILREWLLNVNNMPIMNPDIVTAIGLMILFTSMRLERGYLTMLLAHIAFCTPYVITSVYPKVRSMDHNLANVAMDLGATPFQALTKVIIPMLKPGIFAGMLLAFTMSLDDFVVSYFVTGNGVSNISIVVYNMTKRTNPTINALSTLLILVVVLILVGVNVIPALAKKRHKKVEMSASHNSPLKKIGVAVATVGVLAVAVFCGARFSAISSKPVLRVYNSGEYMDTSLIEDFQKEYNCKVVYETFDSNETMYTKLQSGAEYDVIIPSDYMIERLISEDYLQPIDWKLITNKDKIIPKLLKNDFDPDNKYTVPYYWGTVGILYDKTVVDENDLKEGWNILRNKKYSGQIYMYDSERDSFMVALKGLGYSMNTRNKDELKQAYNWLIEQNNTMKPVYVGDDVMDNMISGNKAMAVVYSGDGSYVINENDNMGFLVPDQGSNVWTDGMVITKKCKNTKLAHQFIDYFLSYDVAEQNTDYIGYDSAVKSVYEYFKNDAYAGNPGCGPDTSNPKNEVFKDQPQDIKAYSSSLWTKVKSH
;
A
#
# COMPACT_ATOMS: atom_id res chain seq x y z
N MET A 1 -13.24 9.81 -49.81
CA MET A 1 -12.25 10.35 -48.86
C MET A 1 -11.00 9.49 -48.89
N ASN A 2 -9.89 10.03 -49.41
CA ASN A 2 -8.60 9.35 -49.51
C ASN A 2 -8.11 8.89 -48.13
N LYS A 3 -7.87 7.58 -47.96
CA LYS A 3 -7.12 7.05 -46.83
C LYS A 3 -5.68 7.58 -46.94
N LYS A 4 -5.36 8.71 -46.30
CA LYS A 4 -3.98 9.14 -46.11
C LYS A 4 -3.22 7.96 -45.49
N LYS A 5 -2.27 7.38 -46.23
CA LYS A 5 -1.37 6.34 -45.72
C LYS A 5 -0.63 6.96 -44.54
N ILE A 6 -0.99 6.55 -43.32
CA ILE A 6 -0.29 6.97 -42.10
C ILE A 6 1.20 6.62 -42.30
N SER A 7 2.06 7.64 -42.20
CA SER A 7 3.52 7.56 -42.28
C SER A 7 4.05 6.43 -41.37
N ILE A 8 5.16 5.80 -41.77
CA ILE A 8 5.79 4.71 -41.01
C ILE A 8 6.24 5.20 -39.61
N GLY A 9 6.69 6.45 -39.49
CA GLY A 9 7.16 7.04 -38.23
C GLY A 9 6.12 7.02 -37.10
N PRO A 10 4.92 7.60 -37.28
CA PRO A 10 3.85 7.55 -36.29
C PRO A 10 3.42 6.13 -35.90
N LYS A 11 3.42 5.17 -36.84
CA LYS A 11 3.09 3.78 -36.53
C LYS A 11 4.17 3.14 -35.67
N LEU A 12 5.45 3.36 -36.01
CA LEU A 12 6.57 2.84 -35.23
C LEU A 12 6.56 3.42 -33.81
N TYR A 13 6.35 4.73 -33.67
CA TYR A 13 6.23 5.39 -32.37
C TYR A 13 5.10 4.79 -31.54
N ILE A 14 3.89 4.68 -32.11
CA ILE A 14 2.75 4.06 -31.41
C ILE A 14 3.04 2.61 -31.01
N THR A 15 3.65 1.82 -31.90
CA THR A 15 4.04 0.43 -31.59
C THR A 15 5.06 0.37 -30.45
N LEU A 16 6.07 1.24 -30.44
CA LEU A 16 7.04 1.31 -29.36
C LEU A 16 6.39 1.71 -28.03
N CYS A 17 5.45 2.66 -28.04
CA CYS A 17 4.65 2.98 -26.86
C CYS A 17 3.86 1.76 -26.36
N PHE A 18 3.20 1.02 -27.26
CA PHE A 18 2.51 -0.23 -26.89
C PHE A 18 3.47 -1.27 -26.30
N ILE A 19 4.64 -1.47 -26.90
CA ILE A 19 5.64 -2.38 -26.33
C ILE A 19 6.06 -1.92 -24.94
N PHE A 20 6.38 -0.63 -24.77
CA PHE A 20 6.79 -0.07 -23.49
C PHE A 20 5.75 -0.26 -22.37
N PHE A 21 4.46 -0.04 -22.65
CA PHE A 21 3.41 -0.19 -21.64
C PHE A 21 3.02 -1.64 -21.36
N TYR A 22 3.01 -2.52 -22.38
CA TYR A 22 2.51 -3.88 -22.23
C TYR A 22 3.61 -4.92 -21.95
N LEU A 23 4.88 -4.62 -22.25
CA LEU A 23 6.00 -5.53 -21.99
C LEU A 23 6.19 -5.82 -20.50
N PRO A 24 6.20 -4.84 -19.57
CA PRO A 24 6.30 -5.12 -18.13
C PRO A 24 5.18 -6.03 -17.64
N ILE A 25 3.95 -5.82 -18.12
CA ILE A 25 2.79 -6.65 -17.80
C ILE A 25 3.04 -8.09 -18.28
N ALA A 26 3.49 -8.27 -19.53
CA ALA A 26 3.80 -9.58 -20.08
C ALA A 26 4.93 -10.29 -19.30
N VAL A 27 5.95 -9.54 -18.85
CA VAL A 27 7.02 -10.05 -17.99
C VAL A 27 6.47 -10.50 -16.64
N THR A 28 5.62 -9.71 -15.97
CA THR A 28 4.99 -10.14 -14.71
C THR A 28 4.13 -11.39 -14.89
N MET A 29 3.40 -11.49 -16.02
CA MET A 29 2.62 -12.68 -16.35
C MET A 29 3.52 -13.90 -16.57
N PHE A 30 4.66 -13.73 -17.21
CA PHE A 30 5.63 -14.79 -17.39
C PHE A 30 6.23 -15.27 -16.06
N PHE A 31 6.67 -14.34 -15.20
CA PHE A 31 7.22 -14.64 -13.87
C PHE A 31 6.18 -15.16 -12.88
N SER A 32 4.89 -15.01 -13.15
CA SER A 32 3.82 -15.64 -12.35
C SER A 32 3.89 -17.18 -12.34
N PHE A 33 4.51 -17.76 -13.37
CA PHE A 33 4.73 -19.20 -13.48
C PHE A 33 6.10 -19.64 -12.95
N ASN A 34 6.87 -18.76 -12.28
CA ASN A 34 8.21 -19.10 -11.80
C ASN A 34 8.17 -20.07 -10.60
N SER A 35 9.05 -21.06 -10.60
CA SER A 35 9.17 -22.06 -9.54
C SER A 35 9.93 -21.57 -8.31
N SER A 36 10.73 -20.49 -8.40
CA SER A 36 11.47 -19.90 -7.28
C SER A 36 10.82 -18.62 -6.75
N LYS A 37 11.42 -18.05 -5.69
CA LYS A 37 11.06 -16.72 -5.14
C LYS A 37 11.68 -15.55 -5.93
N SER A 38 12.57 -15.83 -6.89
CA SER A 38 13.27 -14.78 -7.63
C SER A 38 12.34 -14.05 -8.60
N LEU A 39 12.39 -12.72 -8.57
CA LEU A 39 11.68 -11.84 -9.52
C LEU A 39 12.46 -11.60 -10.81
N THR A 40 13.75 -11.95 -10.84
CA THR A 40 14.68 -11.63 -11.94
C THR A 40 15.17 -12.87 -12.66
N LYS A 41 15.22 -14.03 -12.00
CA LYS A 41 15.71 -15.29 -12.56
C LYS A 41 14.60 -16.33 -12.68
N PHE A 42 14.27 -16.71 -13.92
CA PHE A 42 13.31 -17.78 -14.17
C PHE A 42 13.98 -19.14 -13.96
N THR A 43 13.57 -19.86 -12.91
CA THR A 43 14.18 -21.14 -12.52
C THR A 43 13.44 -22.35 -13.09
N GLY A 44 12.15 -22.21 -13.38
CA GLY A 44 11.31 -23.28 -13.92
C GLY A 44 9.83 -22.96 -13.89
N PHE A 45 9.01 -23.73 -14.59
CA PHE A 45 7.57 -23.54 -14.67
C PHE A 45 6.84 -24.18 -13.48
N SER A 46 5.91 -23.47 -12.84
CA SER A 46 5.10 -23.95 -11.72
C SER A 46 3.78 -23.19 -11.57
N LEU A 47 2.73 -23.87 -11.11
CA LEU A 47 1.44 -23.28 -10.74
C LEU A 47 1.30 -23.06 -9.22
N LYS A 48 2.38 -23.21 -8.45
CA LYS A 48 2.34 -23.19 -6.99
C LYS A 48 1.74 -21.90 -6.41
N TRP A 49 2.00 -20.75 -7.04
CA TRP A 49 1.50 -19.45 -6.59
C TRP A 49 0.00 -19.31 -6.81
N TYR A 50 -0.51 -19.82 -7.93
CA TYR A 50 -1.94 -19.91 -8.19
C TYR A 50 -2.64 -20.85 -7.19
N LYS A 51 -2.01 -21.98 -6.82
CA LYS A 51 -2.54 -22.86 -5.77
C LYS A 51 -2.59 -22.15 -4.43
N LYS A 52 -1.52 -21.43 -4.05
CA LYS A 52 -1.45 -20.63 -2.82
C LYS A 52 -2.57 -19.58 -2.77
N LEU A 53 -2.79 -18.87 -3.89
CA LEU A 53 -3.88 -17.89 -4.03
C LEU A 53 -5.27 -18.48 -3.80
N LEU A 54 -5.52 -19.71 -4.26
CA LEU A 54 -6.80 -20.39 -4.11
C LEU A 54 -7.03 -21.00 -2.72
N THR A 55 -5.99 -21.12 -1.90
CA THR A 55 -6.09 -21.64 -0.53
C THR A 55 -6.08 -20.54 0.51
N ASP A 56 -5.67 -19.33 0.13
CA ASP A 56 -5.57 -18.18 1.01
C ASP A 56 -6.95 -17.53 1.23
N ASN A 57 -7.48 -17.70 2.45
CA ASN A 57 -8.81 -17.20 2.80
C ASN A 57 -8.90 -15.67 2.78
N ASP A 58 -7.80 -14.97 3.07
CA ASP A 58 -7.78 -13.52 3.09
C ASP A 58 -7.79 -12.95 1.67
N ILE A 59 -7.06 -13.59 0.75
CA ILE A 59 -7.10 -13.23 -0.67
C ILE A 59 -8.48 -13.51 -1.26
N ILE A 60 -9.10 -14.65 -0.94
CA ILE A 60 -10.48 -14.96 -1.39
C ILE A 60 -11.47 -13.94 -0.83
N ALA A 61 -11.36 -13.57 0.46
CA ALA A 61 -12.18 -12.54 1.07
C ALA A 61 -11.96 -11.18 0.38
N ALA A 62 -10.73 -10.84 0.00
CA ALA A 62 -10.43 -9.61 -0.70
C ALA A 62 -11.01 -9.56 -2.12
N VAL A 63 -10.96 -10.68 -2.85
CA VAL A 63 -11.61 -10.82 -4.17
C VAL A 63 -13.11 -10.58 -4.06
N TYR A 64 -13.73 -11.18 -3.06
CA TYR A 64 -15.13 -10.97 -2.76
C TYR A 64 -15.44 -9.49 -2.51
N VAL A 65 -14.66 -8.81 -1.67
CA VAL A 65 -14.94 -7.43 -1.26
C VAL A 65 -14.83 -6.53 -2.49
N SER A 66 -13.81 -6.74 -3.30
CA SER A 66 -13.57 -5.97 -4.53
C SER A 66 -14.71 -6.09 -5.53
N ILE A 67 -15.10 -7.33 -5.87
CA ILE A 67 -16.14 -7.56 -6.87
C ILE A 67 -17.50 -7.06 -6.36
N SER A 68 -17.83 -7.35 -5.10
CA SER A 68 -19.11 -6.93 -4.53
C SER A 68 -19.23 -5.41 -4.44
N ILE A 69 -18.20 -4.71 -3.97
CA ILE A 69 -18.19 -3.25 -3.92
C ILE A 69 -18.22 -2.67 -5.34
N ALA A 70 -17.38 -3.16 -6.25
CA ALA A 70 -17.36 -2.66 -7.62
C ALA A 70 -18.71 -2.79 -8.31
N VAL A 71 -19.39 -3.92 -8.16
CA VAL A 71 -20.72 -4.13 -8.75
C VAL A 71 -21.78 -3.26 -8.08
N ILE A 72 -21.88 -3.27 -6.75
CA ILE A 72 -22.94 -2.56 -6.03
C ILE A 72 -22.77 -1.05 -6.18
N ALA A 73 -21.55 -0.53 -6.00
CA ALA A 73 -21.23 0.88 -6.18
C ALA A 73 -21.52 1.32 -7.61
N THR A 74 -21.18 0.50 -8.62
CA THR A 74 -21.48 0.82 -10.02
C THR A 74 -22.97 0.89 -10.30
N ILE A 75 -23.76 -0.07 -9.81
CA ILE A 75 -25.21 -0.08 -10.03
C ILE A 75 -25.84 1.17 -9.41
N ILE A 76 -25.53 1.45 -8.15
CA ILE A 76 -26.07 2.60 -7.43
C ILE A 76 -25.62 3.91 -8.08
N SER A 77 -24.33 4.05 -8.37
CA SER A 77 -23.78 5.24 -9.04
C SER A 77 -24.35 5.45 -10.43
N THR A 78 -24.62 4.38 -11.17
CA THR A 78 -25.25 4.46 -12.50
C THR A 78 -26.65 5.03 -12.40
N VAL A 79 -27.44 4.56 -11.43
CA VAL A 79 -28.79 5.06 -11.17
C VAL A 79 -28.74 6.53 -10.73
N LEU A 80 -27.95 6.84 -9.69
CA LEU A 80 -27.83 8.20 -9.16
C LEU A 80 -27.31 9.19 -10.20
N GLY A 81 -26.25 8.82 -10.93
CA GLY A 81 -25.66 9.66 -11.94
C GLY A 81 -26.57 9.87 -13.15
N THR A 82 -27.32 8.85 -13.57
CA THR A 82 -28.29 8.99 -14.67
C THR A 82 -29.45 9.90 -14.28
N ILE A 83 -30.01 9.72 -13.07
CA ILE A 83 -31.08 10.58 -12.55
C ILE A 83 -30.58 12.02 -12.45
N THR A 84 -29.38 12.22 -11.91
CA THR A 84 -28.75 13.55 -11.78
C THR A 84 -28.53 14.19 -13.15
N ALA A 85 -28.00 13.46 -14.13
CA ALA A 85 -27.77 13.96 -15.49
C ALA A 85 -29.07 14.40 -16.18
N ILE A 86 -30.15 13.62 -16.03
CA ILE A 86 -31.48 13.98 -16.56
C ILE A 86 -32.01 15.22 -15.81
N GLY A 87 -31.92 15.25 -14.48
CA GLY A 87 -32.37 16.39 -13.68
C GLY A 87 -31.63 17.70 -14.02
N LEU A 88 -30.31 17.62 -14.24
CA LEU A 88 -29.49 18.76 -14.63
C LEU A 88 -29.95 19.42 -15.93
N SER A 89 -30.43 18.63 -16.90
CA SER A 89 -30.94 19.18 -18.17
C SER A 89 -32.17 20.07 -18.03
N ARG A 90 -32.98 19.86 -16.98
CA ARG A 90 -34.19 20.62 -16.69
C ARG A 90 -34.00 21.67 -15.59
N SER A 91 -32.81 21.72 -14.99
CA SER A 91 -32.49 22.63 -13.89
C SER A 91 -32.15 24.04 -14.39
N ARG A 92 -32.33 25.05 -13.51
CA ARG A 92 -31.91 26.44 -13.78
C ARG A 92 -30.39 26.50 -13.97
N LYS A 93 -29.92 27.43 -14.81
CA LYS A 93 -28.49 27.58 -15.16
C LYS A 93 -27.57 27.61 -13.93
N ILE A 94 -27.94 28.36 -12.89
CA ILE A 94 -27.15 28.52 -11.66
C ILE A 94 -27.01 27.20 -10.91
N LEU A 95 -28.12 26.49 -10.65
CA LEU A 95 -28.10 25.20 -9.97
C LEU A 95 -27.30 24.16 -10.76
N ARG A 96 -27.45 24.18 -12.08
CA ARG A 96 -26.74 23.30 -13.00
C ARG A 96 -25.23 23.49 -12.93
N GLU A 97 -24.77 24.75 -13.00
CA GLU A 97 -23.34 25.08 -12.95
C GLU A 97 -22.74 24.76 -11.58
N TRP A 98 -23.46 25.05 -10.49
CA TRP A 98 -23.00 24.71 -9.14
C TRP A 98 -22.87 23.20 -8.94
N LEU A 99 -23.89 22.42 -9.32
CA LEU A 99 -23.84 20.95 -9.20
C LEU A 99 -22.75 20.33 -10.07
N LEU A 100 -22.53 20.84 -11.29
CA LEU A 100 -21.44 20.36 -12.15
C LEU A 100 -20.07 20.69 -11.57
N ASN A 101 -19.89 21.86 -10.95
CA ASN A 101 -18.63 22.21 -10.29
C ASN A 101 -18.35 21.30 -9.08
N VAL A 102 -19.37 21.04 -8.24
CA VAL A 102 -19.25 20.08 -7.13
C VAL A 102 -18.94 18.68 -7.65
N ASN A 103 -19.62 18.25 -8.71
CA ASN A 103 -19.38 16.95 -9.35
C ASN A 103 -17.94 16.79 -9.88
N ASN A 104 -17.32 17.88 -10.33
CA ASN A 104 -15.97 17.84 -10.88
C ASN A 104 -14.89 17.84 -9.79
N MET A 105 -15.19 18.24 -8.55
CA MET A 105 -14.20 18.28 -7.46
C MET A 105 -13.53 16.92 -7.20
N PRO A 106 -14.26 15.80 -7.04
CA PRO A 106 -13.63 14.49 -6.84
C PRO A 106 -12.79 14.02 -8.03
N ILE A 107 -13.12 14.45 -9.25
CA ILE A 107 -12.40 14.06 -10.47
C ILE A 107 -11.11 14.89 -10.64
N MET A 108 -11.12 16.14 -10.19
CA MET A 108 -9.99 17.07 -10.37
C MET A 108 -9.00 17.04 -9.21
N ASN A 109 -9.45 16.70 -8.00
CA ASN A 109 -8.59 16.62 -6.84
C ASN A 109 -7.82 15.29 -6.84
N PRO A 110 -6.61 15.25 -6.26
CA PRO A 110 -5.93 14.00 -5.98
C PRO A 110 -6.80 13.07 -5.12
N ASP A 111 -6.84 11.78 -5.46
CA ASP A 111 -7.70 10.79 -4.78
C ASP A 111 -7.49 10.76 -3.25
N ILE A 112 -6.25 11.00 -2.80
CA ILE A 112 -5.87 11.07 -1.39
C ILE A 112 -6.65 12.15 -0.62
N VAL A 113 -6.97 13.28 -1.25
CA VAL A 113 -7.73 14.37 -0.61
C VAL A 113 -9.17 13.92 -0.38
N THR A 114 -9.77 13.26 -1.38
CA THR A 114 -11.12 12.69 -1.28
C THR A 114 -11.16 11.59 -0.21
N ALA A 115 -10.14 10.74 -0.19
CA ALA A 115 -10.01 9.64 0.76
C ALA A 115 -9.95 10.13 2.22
N ILE A 116 -9.06 11.07 2.51
CA ILE A 116 -8.92 11.67 3.85
C ILE A 116 -10.19 12.43 4.24
N GLY A 117 -10.79 13.18 3.31
CA GLY A 117 -12.03 13.91 3.56
C GLY A 117 -13.20 12.98 3.95
N LEU A 118 -13.39 11.88 3.21
CA LEU A 118 -14.40 10.87 3.52
C LEU A 118 -14.11 10.13 4.81
N MET A 119 -12.84 9.82 5.09
CA MET A 119 -12.42 9.22 6.36
C MET A 119 -12.80 10.12 7.55
N ILE A 120 -12.44 11.41 7.49
CA ILE A 120 -12.78 12.39 8.54
C ILE A 120 -14.30 12.51 8.69
N LEU A 121 -15.04 12.54 7.58
CA LEU A 121 -16.50 12.58 7.59
C LEU A 121 -17.08 11.36 8.32
N PHE A 122 -16.68 10.15 7.95
CA PHE A 122 -17.19 8.92 8.58
C PHE A 122 -16.83 8.85 10.05
N THR A 123 -15.62 9.23 10.44
CA THR A 123 -15.21 9.33 11.84
C THR A 123 -16.05 10.36 12.59
N SER A 124 -16.29 11.55 12.02
CA SER A 124 -17.11 12.59 12.66
C SER A 124 -18.57 12.16 12.87
N MET A 125 -19.10 11.34 11.96
CA MET A 125 -20.42 10.71 12.05
C MET A 125 -20.43 9.48 12.96
N ARG A 126 -19.28 9.08 13.53
CA ARG A 126 -19.11 7.87 14.34
C ARG A 126 -19.54 6.59 13.61
N LEU A 127 -19.36 6.55 12.29
CA LEU A 127 -19.60 5.34 11.50
C LEU A 127 -18.44 4.36 11.71
N GLU A 128 -18.76 3.10 12.01
CA GLU A 128 -17.75 2.06 12.08
C GLU A 128 -17.18 1.80 10.68
N ARG A 129 -15.85 1.91 10.56
CA ARG A 129 -15.14 1.74 9.30
C ARG A 129 -15.10 0.26 8.91
N GLY A 130 -15.38 -0.02 7.65
CA GLY A 130 -15.45 -1.37 7.12
C GLY A 130 -16.10 -1.39 5.73
N TYR A 131 -16.85 -2.46 5.45
CA TYR A 131 -17.48 -2.64 4.13
C TYR A 131 -18.44 -1.51 3.75
N LEU A 132 -19.24 -1.02 4.71
CA LEU A 132 -20.25 0.01 4.44
C LEU A 132 -19.61 1.36 4.09
N THR A 133 -18.61 1.80 4.85
CA THR A 133 -17.90 3.06 4.58
C THR A 133 -17.18 3.02 3.24
N MET A 134 -16.58 1.87 2.91
CA MET A 134 -16.00 1.61 1.59
C MET A 134 -17.04 1.68 0.48
N LEU A 135 -18.18 1.02 0.63
CA LEU A 135 -19.25 1.07 -0.37
C LEU A 135 -19.77 2.51 -0.57
N LEU A 136 -20.00 3.26 0.50
CA LEU A 136 -20.46 4.65 0.42
C LEU A 136 -19.43 5.55 -0.25
N ALA A 137 -18.15 5.37 0.07
CA ALA A 137 -17.06 6.11 -0.56
C ALA A 137 -16.98 5.84 -2.06
N HIS A 138 -17.07 4.57 -2.46
CA HIS A 138 -17.08 4.20 -3.89
C HIS A 138 -18.32 4.72 -4.61
N ILE A 139 -19.49 4.75 -3.98
CA ILE A 139 -20.68 5.38 -4.58
C ILE A 139 -20.45 6.89 -4.81
N ALA A 140 -19.91 7.59 -3.82
CA ALA A 140 -19.61 9.02 -3.90
C ALA A 140 -18.57 9.32 -4.98
N PHE A 141 -17.54 8.48 -5.09
CA PHE A 141 -16.45 8.60 -6.06
C PHE A 141 -16.87 8.22 -7.49
N CYS A 142 -17.69 7.16 -7.67
CA CYS A 142 -18.07 6.68 -8.99
C CYS A 142 -19.21 7.47 -9.65
N THR A 143 -20.11 8.06 -8.85
CA THR A 143 -21.27 8.83 -9.38
C THR A 143 -20.84 9.97 -10.32
N PRO A 144 -19.79 10.76 -10.02
CA PRO A 144 -19.28 11.77 -10.93
C PRO A 144 -18.90 11.29 -12.33
N TYR A 145 -18.26 10.12 -12.44
CA TYR A 145 -17.88 9.55 -13.73
C TYR A 145 -19.10 9.17 -14.57
N VAL A 146 -20.16 8.66 -13.93
CA VAL A 146 -21.43 8.38 -14.61
C VAL A 146 -22.05 9.68 -15.13
N ILE A 147 -22.09 10.73 -14.32
CA ILE A 147 -22.67 12.03 -14.72
C ILE A 147 -21.90 12.58 -15.92
N THR A 148 -20.57 12.57 -15.88
CA THR A 148 -19.71 13.03 -16.98
C THR A 148 -19.92 12.25 -18.27
N SER A 149 -20.33 10.97 -18.19
CA SER A 149 -20.63 10.14 -19.35
C SER A 149 -22.05 10.36 -19.90
N VAL A 150 -23.06 10.44 -19.02
CA VAL A 150 -24.48 10.49 -19.39
C VAL A 150 -24.91 11.92 -19.77
N TYR A 151 -24.45 12.93 -19.04
CA TYR A 151 -24.90 14.31 -19.20
C TYR A 151 -24.64 14.91 -20.60
N PRO A 152 -23.48 14.70 -21.26
CA PRO A 152 -23.28 15.13 -22.65
C PRO A 152 -24.30 14.50 -23.59
N LYS A 153 -24.70 13.26 -23.34
CA LYS A 153 -25.72 12.59 -24.16
C LYS A 153 -27.10 13.21 -23.95
N VAL A 154 -27.46 13.52 -22.70
CA VAL A 154 -28.71 14.23 -22.37
C VAL A 154 -28.75 15.59 -23.09
N ARG A 155 -27.66 16.38 -23.03
CA ARG A 155 -27.59 17.68 -23.72
C ARG A 155 -27.67 17.60 -25.24
N SER A 156 -27.23 16.48 -25.84
CA SER A 156 -27.30 16.27 -27.28
C SER A 156 -28.69 15.87 -27.80
N MET A 157 -29.62 15.53 -26.90
CA MET A 157 -30.97 15.14 -27.28
C MET A 157 -31.85 16.36 -27.53
N ASP A 158 -32.82 16.21 -28.43
CA ASP A 158 -33.89 17.20 -28.57
C ASP A 158 -34.74 17.20 -27.29
N HIS A 159 -34.88 18.39 -26.71
CA HIS A 159 -35.55 18.62 -25.43
C HIS A 159 -37.07 18.34 -25.52
N ASN A 160 -37.63 18.33 -26.74
CA ASN A 160 -39.06 18.12 -26.97
C ASN A 160 -39.48 16.65 -27.06
N LEU A 161 -38.54 15.70 -27.18
CA LEU A 161 -38.87 14.28 -27.38
C LEU A 161 -39.74 13.68 -26.27
N ALA A 162 -39.56 14.16 -25.03
CA ALA A 162 -40.42 13.75 -23.92
C ALA A 162 -41.86 14.28 -24.10
N ASN A 163 -42.02 15.51 -24.58
CA ASN A 163 -43.33 16.12 -24.80
C ASN A 163 -44.06 15.44 -25.97
N VAL A 164 -43.36 15.20 -27.08
CA VAL A 164 -43.92 14.47 -28.24
C VAL A 164 -44.42 13.08 -27.83
N ALA A 165 -43.70 12.38 -26.96
CA ALA A 165 -44.16 11.08 -26.46
C ALA A 165 -45.44 11.20 -25.62
N MET A 166 -45.56 12.24 -24.81
CA MET A 166 -46.75 12.49 -23.98
C MET A 166 -47.95 12.94 -24.81
N ASP A 167 -47.73 13.72 -25.88
CA ASP A 167 -48.77 14.12 -26.84
C ASP A 167 -49.35 12.90 -27.58
N LEU A 168 -48.53 11.87 -27.80
CA LEU A 168 -48.94 10.57 -28.35
C LEU A 168 -49.58 9.63 -27.30
N GLY A 169 -49.91 10.14 -26.11
CA GLY A 169 -50.61 9.41 -25.06
C GLY A 169 -49.73 8.63 -24.07
N ALA A 170 -48.40 8.81 -24.11
CA ALA A 170 -47.53 8.21 -23.10
C ALA A 170 -47.62 8.97 -21.77
N THR A 171 -47.67 8.24 -20.65
CA THR A 171 -47.48 8.86 -19.33
C THR A 171 -46.04 9.38 -19.16
N PRO A 172 -45.76 10.33 -18.24
CA PRO A 172 -44.40 10.82 -17.98
C PRO A 172 -43.39 9.70 -17.68
N PHE A 173 -43.83 8.68 -16.94
CA PHE A 173 -43.00 7.50 -16.65
C PHE A 173 -42.74 6.64 -17.90
N GLN A 174 -43.72 6.52 -18.79
CA GLN A 174 -43.54 5.85 -20.08
C GLN A 174 -42.63 6.65 -21.02
N ALA A 175 -42.75 7.98 -21.06
CA ALA A 175 -41.84 8.83 -21.83
C ALA A 175 -40.39 8.68 -21.33
N LEU A 176 -40.17 8.66 -20.02
CA LEU A 176 -38.86 8.40 -19.42
C LEU A 176 -38.32 7.00 -19.79
N THR A 177 -39.09 5.95 -19.56
CA THR A 177 -38.61 4.57 -19.68
C THR A 177 -38.59 4.04 -21.12
N LYS A 178 -39.49 4.50 -21.99
CA LYS A 178 -39.59 4.04 -23.40
C LYS A 178 -38.89 4.95 -24.40
N VAL A 179 -38.63 6.21 -24.07
CA VAL A 179 -37.99 7.17 -25.00
C VAL A 179 -36.64 7.64 -24.47
N ILE A 180 -36.63 8.31 -23.32
CA ILE A 180 -35.42 8.96 -22.81
C ILE A 180 -34.34 7.95 -22.43
N ILE A 181 -34.65 6.98 -21.56
CA ILE A 181 -33.67 5.97 -21.12
C ILE A 181 -33.09 5.19 -22.31
N PRO A 182 -33.88 4.68 -23.27
CA PRO A 182 -33.35 4.00 -24.45
C PRO A 182 -32.37 4.83 -25.28
N MET A 183 -32.59 6.14 -25.40
CA MET A 183 -31.66 7.03 -26.11
C MET A 183 -30.38 7.32 -25.32
N LEU A 184 -30.48 7.32 -23.99
CA LEU A 184 -29.34 7.48 -23.09
C LEU A 184 -28.54 6.18 -22.89
N LYS A 185 -29.09 5.01 -23.22
CA LYS A 185 -28.45 3.69 -23.01
C LYS A 185 -26.96 3.67 -23.38
N PRO A 186 -26.50 4.16 -24.54
CA PRO A 186 -25.07 4.13 -24.86
C PRO A 186 -24.20 4.92 -23.87
N GLY A 187 -24.69 6.08 -23.40
CA GLY A 187 -24.00 6.89 -22.39
C GLY A 187 -24.09 6.26 -20.99
N ILE A 188 -25.23 5.66 -20.65
CA ILE A 188 -25.41 4.94 -19.37
C ILE A 188 -24.45 3.74 -19.31
N PHE A 189 -24.35 2.94 -20.38
CA PHE A 189 -23.42 1.82 -20.44
C PHE A 189 -21.96 2.27 -20.38
N ALA A 190 -21.60 3.36 -21.08
CA ALA A 190 -20.25 3.91 -20.98
C ALA A 190 -19.92 4.38 -19.55
N GLY A 191 -20.84 5.10 -18.90
CA GLY A 191 -20.70 5.54 -17.52
C GLY A 191 -20.62 4.39 -16.52
N MET A 192 -21.44 3.35 -16.70
CA MET A 192 -21.42 2.13 -15.88
C MET A 192 -20.06 1.43 -15.95
N LEU A 193 -19.47 1.30 -17.14
CA LEU A 193 -18.17 0.67 -17.30
C LEU A 193 -17.04 1.50 -16.69
N LEU A 194 -17.08 2.82 -16.88
CA LEU A 194 -16.12 3.72 -16.25
C LEU A 194 -16.19 3.61 -14.72
N ALA A 195 -17.40 3.68 -14.14
CA ALA A 195 -17.61 3.51 -12.71
C ALA A 195 -17.08 2.17 -12.19
N PHE A 196 -17.37 1.07 -12.90
CA PHE A 196 -16.89 -0.26 -12.52
C PHE A 196 -15.38 -0.36 -12.54
N THR A 197 -14.74 0.11 -13.62
CA THR A 197 -13.28 0.10 -13.75
C THR A 197 -12.63 0.94 -12.66
N MET A 198 -13.12 2.16 -12.43
CA MET A 198 -12.59 3.04 -11.37
C MET A 198 -12.75 2.43 -9.98
N SER A 199 -13.89 1.79 -9.70
CA SER A 199 -14.13 1.16 -8.40
C SER A 199 -13.30 -0.09 -8.15
N LEU A 200 -12.96 -0.85 -9.21
CA LEU A 200 -12.23 -2.11 -9.07
C LEU A 200 -10.74 -1.86 -8.82
N ASP A 201 -10.20 -0.79 -9.40
CA ASP A 201 -8.78 -0.42 -9.34
C ASP A 201 -8.43 0.52 -8.19
N ASP A 202 -9.43 1.08 -7.49
CA ASP A 202 -9.16 2.03 -6.40
C ASP A 202 -8.47 1.37 -5.20
N PHE A 203 -7.30 1.88 -4.87
CA PHE A 203 -6.56 1.59 -3.65
C PHE A 203 -6.69 2.73 -2.62
N VAL A 204 -6.57 3.99 -3.08
CA VAL A 204 -6.36 5.12 -2.18
C VAL A 204 -7.61 5.41 -1.36
N VAL A 205 -8.78 5.54 -1.99
CA VAL A 205 -10.02 5.79 -1.24
C VAL A 205 -10.30 4.62 -0.32
N SER A 206 -10.21 3.40 -0.86
CA SER A 206 -10.32 2.13 -0.16
C SER A 206 -9.49 2.07 1.12
N TYR A 207 -8.18 2.33 1.06
CA TYR A 207 -7.25 2.16 2.19
C TYR A 207 -7.56 3.08 3.38
N PHE A 208 -8.02 4.30 3.12
CA PHE A 208 -8.31 5.28 4.18
C PHE A 208 -9.72 5.15 4.77
N VAL A 209 -10.70 4.71 3.97
CA VAL A 209 -12.10 4.61 4.42
C VAL A 209 -12.45 3.22 4.96
N THR A 210 -11.62 2.21 4.69
CA THR A 210 -11.73 0.91 5.36
C THR A 210 -11.12 0.95 6.75
N GLY A 211 -11.66 0.11 7.61
CA GLY A 211 -11.05 -0.25 8.87
C GLY A 211 -11.36 -1.71 9.17
N ASN A 212 -10.65 -2.27 10.14
CA ASN A 212 -11.08 -3.47 10.85
C ASN A 212 -11.34 -4.70 9.96
N GLY A 213 -10.38 -5.10 9.13
CA GLY A 213 -10.36 -6.46 8.54
C GLY A 213 -11.18 -6.65 7.28
N VAL A 214 -11.57 -5.54 6.63
CA VAL A 214 -12.11 -5.52 5.28
C VAL A 214 -11.05 -4.98 4.34
N SER A 215 -10.49 -5.86 3.52
CA SER A 215 -9.49 -5.52 2.50
C SER A 215 -10.06 -5.85 1.13
N ASN A 216 -9.80 -5.01 0.12
CA ASN A 216 -10.03 -5.34 -1.28
C ASN A 216 -8.72 -5.85 -1.92
N ILE A 217 -8.77 -6.30 -3.17
CA ILE A 217 -7.62 -6.83 -3.90
C ILE A 217 -6.55 -5.75 -4.01
N SER A 218 -6.93 -4.50 -4.29
CA SER A 218 -5.95 -3.41 -4.45
C SER A 218 -5.12 -3.18 -3.18
N ILE A 219 -5.74 -3.23 -1.99
CA ILE A 219 -5.04 -3.18 -0.70
C ILE A 219 -4.12 -4.39 -0.53
N VAL A 220 -4.61 -5.60 -0.85
CA VAL A 220 -3.80 -6.82 -0.74
C VAL A 220 -2.59 -6.80 -1.68
N VAL A 221 -2.80 -6.42 -2.95
CA VAL A 221 -1.73 -6.30 -3.95
C VAL A 221 -0.69 -5.29 -3.49
N TYR A 222 -1.11 -4.12 -3.00
CA TYR A 222 -0.20 -3.10 -2.46
C TYR A 222 0.61 -3.60 -1.25
N ASN A 223 -0.03 -4.32 -0.32
CA ASN A 223 0.70 -4.91 0.81
C ASN A 223 1.69 -5.99 0.36
N MET A 224 1.40 -6.70 -0.74
CA MET A 224 2.27 -7.70 -1.32
C MET A 224 3.39 -7.12 -2.20
N THR A 225 3.28 -5.87 -2.68
CA THR A 225 4.33 -5.24 -3.51
C THR A 225 5.57 -4.87 -2.72
N LYS A 226 5.45 -4.69 -1.39
CA LYS A 226 6.55 -4.20 -0.57
C LYS A 226 7.71 -5.21 -0.46
N ARG A 227 7.39 -6.53 -0.42
CA ARG A 227 8.39 -7.63 -0.44
C ARG A 227 8.45 -8.32 -1.79
N THR A 228 9.55 -9.05 -2.03
CA THR A 228 9.64 -10.02 -3.11
C THR A 228 8.70 -11.22 -2.86
N ASN A 229 7.40 -11.01 -3.09
CA ASN A 229 6.37 -12.04 -2.99
C ASN A 229 5.87 -12.42 -4.38
N PRO A 230 6.36 -13.51 -5.00
CA PRO A 230 5.99 -13.88 -6.36
C PRO A 230 4.51 -14.23 -6.53
N THR A 231 3.79 -14.45 -5.42
CA THR A 231 2.34 -14.60 -5.43
C THR A 231 1.64 -13.37 -6.03
N ILE A 232 2.27 -12.19 -5.94
CA ILE A 232 1.75 -10.96 -6.55
C ILE A 232 1.67 -11.06 -8.07
N ASN A 233 2.67 -11.67 -8.72
CA ASN A 233 2.68 -11.81 -10.17
C ASN A 233 1.49 -12.65 -10.63
N ALA A 234 1.14 -13.69 -9.89
CA ALA A 234 -0.04 -14.52 -10.17
C ALA A 234 -1.36 -13.77 -9.91
N LEU A 235 -1.45 -13.00 -8.82
CA LEU A 235 -2.63 -12.21 -8.49
C LEU A 235 -2.87 -11.10 -9.52
N SER A 236 -1.84 -10.32 -9.85
CA SER A 236 -1.88 -9.27 -10.88
C SER A 236 -2.21 -9.84 -12.25
N THR A 237 -1.69 -11.02 -12.59
CA THR A 237 -2.07 -11.72 -13.83
C THR A 237 -3.56 -12.03 -13.87
N LEU A 238 -4.13 -12.58 -12.79
CA LEU A 238 -5.56 -12.87 -12.71
C LEU A 238 -6.41 -11.60 -12.80
N LEU A 239 -6.04 -10.54 -12.08
CA LEU A 239 -6.77 -9.26 -12.09
C LEU A 239 -6.79 -8.66 -13.50
N ILE A 240 -5.63 -8.58 -14.16
CA ILE A 240 -5.53 -8.06 -15.53
C ILE A 240 -6.36 -8.92 -16.49
N LEU A 241 -6.31 -10.25 -16.35
CA LEU A 241 -7.07 -11.17 -17.19
C LEU A 241 -8.59 -10.94 -17.00
N VAL A 242 -9.06 -10.77 -15.77
CA VAL A 242 -10.46 -10.44 -15.47
C VAL A 242 -10.87 -9.09 -16.08
N VAL A 243 -10.07 -8.03 -15.91
CA VAL A 243 -10.34 -6.70 -16.48
C VAL A 243 -10.39 -6.76 -18.00
N VAL A 244 -9.41 -7.42 -18.63
CA VAL A 244 -9.35 -7.59 -20.09
C VAL A 244 -10.55 -8.39 -20.58
N LEU A 245 -10.93 -9.49 -19.93
CA LEU A 245 -12.10 -10.29 -20.31
C LEU A 245 -13.40 -9.47 -20.23
N ILE A 246 -13.55 -8.64 -19.19
CA ILE A 246 -14.70 -7.75 -19.04
C ILE A 246 -14.71 -6.71 -20.16
N LEU A 247 -13.59 -6.01 -20.41
CA LEU A 247 -13.49 -4.99 -21.45
C LEU A 247 -13.70 -5.56 -22.85
N VAL A 248 -13.12 -6.72 -23.15
CA VAL A 248 -13.30 -7.42 -24.42
C VAL A 248 -14.74 -7.90 -24.56
N GLY A 249 -15.31 -8.53 -23.52
CA GLY A 249 -16.70 -8.96 -23.50
C GLY A 249 -17.64 -7.80 -23.81
N VAL A 250 -17.44 -6.66 -23.16
CA VAL A 250 -18.33 -5.50 -23.32
C VAL A 250 -18.15 -4.78 -24.66
N ASN A 251 -16.94 -4.69 -25.21
CA ASN A 251 -16.73 -4.02 -26.49
C ASN A 251 -17.02 -4.93 -27.70
N VAL A 252 -16.66 -6.21 -27.61
CA VAL A 252 -16.69 -7.14 -28.74
C VAL A 252 -18.05 -7.83 -28.89
N ILE A 253 -18.71 -8.24 -27.79
CA ILE A 253 -20.01 -8.94 -27.88
C ILE A 253 -21.07 -8.06 -28.55
N PRO A 254 -21.25 -6.77 -28.21
CA PRO A 254 -22.20 -5.90 -28.90
C PRO A 254 -21.82 -5.63 -30.35
N ALA A 255 -20.53 -5.48 -30.66
CA ALA A 255 -20.04 -5.26 -32.03
C ALA A 255 -20.32 -6.47 -32.93
N LEU A 256 -20.08 -7.68 -32.44
CA LEU A 256 -20.41 -8.94 -33.11
C LEU A 256 -21.92 -9.13 -33.27
N ALA A 257 -22.70 -8.79 -32.23
CA ALA A 257 -24.17 -8.83 -32.28
C ALA A 257 -24.74 -7.85 -33.31
N LYS A 258 -24.18 -6.64 -33.43
CA LYS A 258 -24.57 -5.64 -34.44
C LYS A 258 -24.27 -6.12 -35.87
N LYS A 259 -23.14 -6.80 -36.07
CA LYS A 259 -22.75 -7.39 -37.36
C LYS A 259 -23.69 -8.52 -37.79
N ARG A 260 -24.23 -9.29 -36.83
CA ARG A 260 -25.23 -10.34 -37.06
C ARG A 260 -26.62 -9.78 -37.40
N HIS A 261 -27.02 -8.66 -36.78
CA HIS A 261 -28.30 -7.97 -37.06
C HIS A 261 -28.30 -7.23 -38.41
N LYS A 262 -27.15 -6.71 -38.88
CA LYS A 262 -27.04 -6.08 -40.21
C LYS A 262 -27.25 -7.03 -41.40
N LYS A 263 -27.30 -8.35 -41.16
CA LYS A 263 -27.56 -9.38 -42.19
C LYS A 263 -28.99 -9.94 -42.13
N VAL A 264 -29.80 -9.51 -41.16
CA VAL A 264 -31.19 -9.97 -40.96
C VAL A 264 -32.06 -8.77 -40.58
N GLU A 265 -32.35 -7.92 -41.56
CA GLU A 265 -33.55 -7.06 -41.51
C GLU A 265 -34.42 -7.42 -42.71
N MET A 266 -35.24 -8.46 -42.51
CA MET A 266 -36.57 -8.66 -43.08
C MET A 266 -37.16 -9.92 -42.44
N SER A 267 -37.61 -9.79 -41.19
CA SER A 267 -38.74 -10.53 -40.65
C SER A 267 -39.08 -9.97 -39.28
N ALA A 268 -40.36 -9.72 -39.08
CA ALA A 268 -40.93 -9.09 -37.91
C ALA A 268 -40.53 -9.76 -36.59
N SER A 269 -40.53 -8.94 -35.52
CA SER A 269 -40.82 -9.31 -34.14
C SER A 269 -40.68 -10.80 -33.78
N HIS A 270 -39.53 -11.18 -33.24
CA HIS A 270 -39.51 -12.25 -32.25
C HIS A 270 -38.50 -11.95 -31.14
N ASN A 271 -39.04 -11.72 -29.94
CA ASN A 271 -38.30 -11.70 -28.68
C ASN A 271 -37.61 -13.07 -28.52
N SER A 272 -36.34 -13.19 -28.90
CA SER A 272 -35.65 -14.46 -28.69
C SER A 272 -35.42 -14.68 -27.19
N PRO A 273 -35.86 -15.83 -26.63
CA PRO A 273 -35.70 -16.13 -25.21
C PRO A 273 -34.22 -16.12 -24.81
N LEU A 274 -33.29 -16.42 -25.73
CA LEU A 274 -31.84 -16.40 -25.50
C LEU A 274 -31.25 -15.04 -25.08
N LYS A 275 -31.75 -13.89 -25.59
CA LYS A 275 -31.25 -12.57 -25.16
C LYS A 275 -31.76 -12.20 -23.76
N LYS A 276 -32.98 -12.60 -23.43
CA LYS A 276 -33.57 -12.40 -22.08
C LYS A 276 -32.93 -13.36 -21.08
N ILE A 277 -32.63 -14.59 -21.48
CA ILE A 277 -31.93 -15.60 -20.67
C ILE A 277 -30.48 -15.16 -20.41
N GLY A 278 -29.73 -14.65 -21.40
CA GLY A 278 -28.35 -14.20 -21.18
C GLY A 278 -28.23 -13.01 -20.21
N VAL A 279 -29.13 -12.03 -20.32
CA VAL A 279 -29.18 -10.89 -19.39
C VAL A 279 -29.73 -11.32 -18.02
N ALA A 280 -30.75 -12.18 -17.97
CA ALA A 280 -31.28 -12.71 -16.72
C ALA A 280 -30.26 -13.61 -16.00
N VAL A 281 -29.48 -14.43 -16.70
CA VAL A 281 -28.43 -15.28 -16.11
C VAL A 281 -27.25 -14.45 -15.63
N ALA A 282 -26.88 -13.37 -16.32
CA ALA A 282 -25.87 -12.43 -15.81
C ALA A 282 -26.37 -11.67 -14.57
N THR A 283 -27.64 -11.24 -14.57
CA THR A 283 -28.24 -10.49 -13.45
C THR A 283 -28.51 -11.39 -12.24
N VAL A 284 -28.99 -12.62 -12.48
CA VAL A 284 -29.19 -13.67 -11.46
C VAL A 284 -27.85 -14.22 -10.99
N GLY A 285 -26.83 -14.31 -11.84
CA GLY A 285 -25.47 -14.66 -11.44
C GLY A 285 -24.86 -13.60 -10.53
N VAL A 286 -25.05 -12.32 -10.84
CA VAL A 286 -24.63 -11.20 -9.99
C VAL A 286 -25.42 -11.14 -8.67
N LEU A 287 -26.75 -11.36 -8.70
CA LEU A 287 -27.59 -11.41 -7.51
C LEU A 287 -27.34 -12.66 -6.66
N ALA A 288 -27.11 -13.82 -7.28
CA ALA A 288 -26.79 -15.06 -6.59
C ALA A 288 -25.38 -15.02 -6.00
N VAL A 289 -24.42 -14.41 -6.69
CA VAL A 289 -23.12 -14.05 -6.10
C VAL A 289 -23.38 -13.10 -4.94
N ALA A 290 -24.08 -11.98 -5.08
CA ALA A 290 -24.36 -11.05 -3.98
C ALA A 290 -25.07 -11.67 -2.76
N VAL A 291 -26.02 -12.59 -2.97
CA VAL A 291 -26.78 -13.28 -1.90
C VAL A 291 -25.96 -14.42 -1.26
N PHE A 292 -25.28 -15.24 -2.06
CA PHE A 292 -24.34 -16.26 -1.57
C PHE A 292 -23.16 -15.59 -0.84
N CYS A 293 -22.81 -14.40 -1.30
CA CYS A 293 -21.81 -13.54 -0.70
C CYS A 293 -22.27 -13.02 0.67
N GLY A 294 -23.48 -12.47 0.79
CA GLY A 294 -24.02 -11.96 2.07
C GLY A 294 -24.15 -13.05 3.16
N ALA A 295 -24.51 -14.28 2.76
CA ALA A 295 -24.66 -15.40 3.67
C ALA A 295 -23.31 -15.92 4.25
N ARG A 296 -22.23 -15.89 3.45
CA ARG A 296 -20.87 -16.26 3.92
C ARG A 296 -20.26 -15.22 4.85
N PHE A 297 -20.59 -13.94 4.69
CA PHE A 297 -20.08 -12.85 5.53
C PHE A 297 -20.65 -12.91 6.96
N SER A 298 -21.92 -13.31 7.11
CA SER A 298 -22.54 -13.50 8.43
C SER A 298 -22.02 -14.74 9.17
N ALA A 299 -21.40 -15.69 8.48
CA ALA A 299 -20.92 -16.95 9.07
C ALA A 299 -19.50 -16.88 9.67
N ILE A 300 -18.81 -15.72 9.61
CA ILE A 300 -17.40 -15.60 10.03
C ILE A 300 -17.22 -14.97 11.43
N SER A 301 -18.25 -14.43 12.08
CA SER A 301 -18.02 -13.57 13.26
C SER A 301 -18.59 -14.12 14.57
N SER A 302 -17.87 -15.09 15.17
CA SER A 302 -17.93 -15.31 16.63
C SER A 302 -16.56 -15.41 17.29
N LYS A 303 -15.47 -15.40 16.52
CA LYS A 303 -14.10 -15.45 17.06
C LYS A 303 -13.68 -14.07 17.58
N PRO A 304 -12.95 -14.00 18.71
CA PRO A 304 -12.32 -12.75 19.15
C PRO A 304 -11.41 -12.19 18.05
N VAL A 305 -11.48 -10.87 17.83
CA VAL A 305 -10.68 -10.19 16.81
C VAL A 305 -9.56 -9.40 17.47
N LEU A 306 -8.33 -9.60 17.02
CA LEU A 306 -7.16 -8.76 17.34
C LEU A 306 -6.79 -7.91 16.12
N ARG A 307 -6.61 -6.61 16.30
CA ARG A 307 -6.20 -5.67 15.26
C ARG A 307 -4.74 -5.29 15.47
N VAL A 308 -3.87 -5.66 14.54
CA VAL A 308 -2.44 -5.37 14.60
C VAL A 308 -2.10 -4.40 13.48
N TYR A 309 -1.41 -3.31 13.82
CA TYR A 309 -0.89 -2.35 12.85
C TYR A 309 0.62 -2.29 12.93
N ASN A 310 1.30 -2.77 11.89
CA ASN A 310 2.74 -2.95 11.90
C ASN A 310 3.39 -2.20 10.72
N SER A 311 4.70 -1.97 10.79
CA SER A 311 5.45 -1.58 9.60
C SER A 311 5.29 -2.67 8.51
N GLY A 312 5.36 -2.25 7.25
CA GLY A 312 5.40 -3.17 6.12
C GLY A 312 6.52 -4.20 6.34
N GLU A 313 6.23 -5.48 6.05
CA GLU A 313 7.26 -6.52 5.94
C GLU A 313 8.03 -6.84 7.21
N TYR A 314 7.42 -6.61 8.37
CA TYR A 314 8.07 -6.76 9.66
C TYR A 314 7.54 -7.96 10.47
N MET A 315 6.90 -8.93 9.82
CA MET A 315 6.39 -10.16 10.46
C MET A 315 6.16 -11.27 9.42
N ASP A 316 6.53 -12.52 9.73
CA ASP A 316 6.14 -13.69 8.94
C ASP A 316 4.64 -13.95 9.10
N THR A 317 3.89 -13.84 8.00
CA THR A 317 2.43 -13.99 8.02
C THR A 317 1.97 -15.41 8.36
N SER A 318 2.81 -16.43 8.19
CA SER A 318 2.48 -17.79 8.63
C SER A 318 2.36 -17.90 10.16
N LEU A 319 3.16 -17.14 10.90
CA LEU A 319 3.08 -17.06 12.36
C LEU A 319 1.75 -16.44 12.83
N ILE A 320 1.18 -15.55 12.03
CA ILE A 320 -0.16 -14.98 12.27
C ILE A 320 -1.24 -16.06 12.08
N GLU A 321 -1.12 -16.90 11.05
CA GLU A 321 -2.04 -18.03 10.85
C GLU A 321 -1.99 -19.02 12.01
N ASP A 322 -0.79 -19.31 12.51
CA ASP A 322 -0.60 -20.26 13.61
C ASP A 322 -1.11 -19.67 14.95
N PHE A 323 -0.86 -18.39 15.20
CA PHE A 323 -1.46 -17.67 16.32
C PHE A 323 -3.00 -17.71 16.26
N GLN A 324 -3.60 -17.49 15.09
CA GLN A 324 -5.06 -17.56 14.92
C GLN A 324 -5.63 -18.95 15.24
N LYS A 325 -4.89 -20.02 14.88
CA LYS A 325 -5.28 -21.40 15.20
C LYS A 325 -5.14 -21.69 16.69
N GLU A 326 -4.01 -21.34 17.29
CA GLU A 326 -3.70 -21.60 18.70
C GLU A 326 -4.67 -20.88 19.65
N TYR A 327 -4.91 -19.59 19.41
CA TYR A 327 -5.76 -18.76 20.27
C TYR A 327 -7.21 -18.70 19.82
N ASN A 328 -7.58 -19.48 18.79
CA ASN A 328 -8.90 -19.51 18.17
C ASN A 328 -9.48 -18.10 17.93
N CYS A 329 -8.66 -17.23 17.36
CA CYS A 329 -8.99 -15.82 17.13
C CYS A 329 -8.89 -15.47 15.64
N LYS A 330 -9.28 -14.24 15.30
CA LYS A 330 -8.98 -13.63 14.00
C LYS A 330 -8.02 -12.47 14.21
N VAL A 331 -6.92 -12.45 13.49
CA VAL A 331 -5.99 -11.32 13.47
C VAL A 331 -6.26 -10.51 12.21
N VAL A 332 -6.68 -9.27 12.40
CA VAL A 332 -6.70 -8.24 11.36
C VAL A 332 -5.32 -7.60 11.36
N TYR A 333 -4.49 -8.04 10.43
CA TYR A 333 -3.14 -7.51 10.26
C TYR A 333 -3.15 -6.46 9.16
N GLU A 334 -2.69 -5.26 9.50
CA GLU A 334 -2.57 -4.14 8.57
C GLU A 334 -1.16 -3.56 8.64
N THR A 335 -0.67 -3.01 7.53
CA THR A 335 0.66 -2.41 7.46
C THR A 335 0.64 -0.92 7.12
N PHE A 336 1.65 -0.20 7.61
CA PHE A 336 1.97 1.18 7.23
C PHE A 336 3.32 1.26 6.51
N ASP A 337 3.54 2.34 5.76
CA ASP A 337 4.79 2.66 5.07
C ASP A 337 5.71 3.57 5.89
N SER A 338 5.13 4.40 6.76
CA SER A 338 5.86 5.29 7.65
C SER A 338 5.12 5.43 8.98
N ASN A 339 5.88 5.78 10.03
CA ASN A 339 5.31 6.12 11.33
C ASN A 339 4.33 7.31 11.21
N GLU A 340 4.55 8.25 10.28
CA GLU A 340 3.70 9.41 10.03
C GLU A 340 2.35 9.02 9.43
N THR A 341 2.32 8.12 8.44
CA THR A 341 1.07 7.56 7.89
C THR A 341 0.28 6.84 8.98
N MET A 342 0.98 6.03 9.78
CA MET A 342 0.38 5.32 10.90
C MET A 342 -0.26 6.27 11.92
N TYR A 343 0.50 7.28 12.34
CA TYR A 343 0.04 8.28 13.28
C TYR A 343 -1.16 9.07 12.75
N THR A 344 -1.15 9.48 11.48
CA THR A 344 -2.28 10.15 10.81
C THR A 344 -3.53 9.27 10.84
N LYS A 345 -3.37 7.96 10.63
CA LYS A 345 -4.48 6.99 10.69
C LYS A 345 -5.01 6.82 12.12
N LEU A 346 -4.17 6.85 13.15
CA LEU A 346 -4.63 6.85 14.55
C LEU A 346 -5.39 8.13 14.90
N GLN A 347 -4.87 9.29 14.50
CA GLN A 347 -5.52 10.59 14.72
C GLN A 347 -6.90 10.66 14.06
N SER A 348 -7.08 10.00 12.91
CA SER A 348 -8.37 9.93 12.22
C SER A 348 -9.39 9.02 12.91
N GLY A 349 -9.07 8.51 14.09
CA GLY A 349 -9.96 7.69 14.91
C GLY A 349 -9.83 6.20 14.65
N ALA A 350 -8.78 5.75 13.96
CA ALA A 350 -8.54 4.32 13.81
C ALA A 350 -8.30 3.61 15.12
N GLU A 351 -8.85 2.40 15.23
CA GLU A 351 -8.77 1.58 16.42
C GLU A 351 -7.95 0.33 16.11
N TYR A 352 -6.76 0.25 16.67
CA TYR A 352 -5.89 -0.93 16.64
C TYR A 352 -5.65 -1.42 18.06
N ASP A 353 -5.47 -2.72 18.24
CA ASP A 353 -5.21 -3.32 19.54
C ASP A 353 -3.72 -3.26 19.87
N VAL A 354 -2.87 -3.72 18.93
CA VAL A 354 -1.41 -3.69 19.01
C VAL A 354 -0.85 -2.86 17.86
N ILE A 355 0.14 -2.03 18.15
CA ILE A 355 0.91 -1.29 17.13
C ILE A 355 2.38 -1.59 17.35
N ILE A 356 3.16 -1.60 16.28
CA ILE A 356 4.61 -1.82 16.34
C ILE A 356 5.33 -0.63 15.67
N PRO A 357 5.44 0.53 16.36
CA PRO A 357 6.13 1.70 15.84
C PRO A 357 7.58 1.79 16.32
N SER A 358 8.30 2.77 15.77
CA SER A 358 9.67 3.09 16.19
C SER A 358 9.73 3.98 17.43
N ASP A 359 10.86 3.90 18.14
CA ASP A 359 11.29 4.71 19.29
C ASP A 359 10.65 6.12 19.44
N TYR A 360 10.87 7.03 18.50
CA TYR A 360 10.39 8.42 18.58
C TYR A 360 8.85 8.52 18.49
N MET A 361 8.24 7.59 17.75
CA MET A 361 6.80 7.55 17.60
C MET A 361 6.15 6.95 18.85
N ILE A 362 6.82 6.00 19.52
CA ILE A 362 6.42 5.55 20.86
C ILE A 362 6.45 6.73 21.84
N GLU A 363 7.57 7.48 21.89
CA GLU A 363 7.71 8.68 22.74
C GLU A 363 6.53 9.64 22.55
N ARG A 364 6.20 9.94 21.29
CA ARG A 364 5.08 10.79 20.93
C ARG A 364 3.74 10.22 21.38
N LEU A 365 3.46 8.96 21.09
CA LEU A 365 2.20 8.29 21.48
C LEU A 365 2.03 8.22 23.01
N ILE A 366 3.12 8.11 23.78
CA ILE A 366 3.10 8.23 25.24
C ILE A 366 2.76 9.66 25.64
N SER A 367 3.44 10.66 25.09
CA SER A 367 3.23 12.08 25.42
C SER A 367 1.81 12.58 25.13
N GLU A 368 1.19 12.02 24.08
CA GLU A 368 -0.16 12.36 23.63
C GLU A 368 -1.23 11.41 24.20
N ASP A 369 -0.85 10.54 25.15
CA ASP A 369 -1.77 9.70 25.92
C ASP A 369 -2.58 8.69 25.06
N TYR A 370 -1.98 8.17 23.98
CA TYR A 370 -2.59 7.18 23.07
C TYR A 370 -2.45 5.72 23.54
N LEU A 371 -1.52 5.44 24.46
CA LEU A 371 -1.16 4.08 24.87
C LEU A 371 -1.70 3.71 26.25
N GLN A 372 -1.95 2.42 26.48
CA GLN A 372 -2.22 1.86 27.80
C GLN A 372 -0.99 1.07 28.31
N PRO A 373 -0.76 1.00 29.63
CA PRO A 373 0.36 0.25 30.19
C PRO A 373 0.29 -1.25 29.87
N ILE A 374 1.44 -1.89 29.72
CA ILE A 374 1.56 -3.34 29.58
C ILE A 374 1.40 -3.99 30.96
N ASP A 375 0.54 -5.00 31.05
CA ASP A 375 0.49 -5.90 32.21
C ASP A 375 1.58 -6.97 32.08
N TRP A 376 2.75 -6.67 32.63
CA TRP A 376 3.91 -7.55 32.69
C TRP A 376 3.69 -8.87 33.46
N LYS A 377 2.53 -9.08 34.09
CA LYS A 377 2.14 -10.39 34.65
C LYS A 377 1.61 -11.34 33.59
N LEU A 378 1.07 -10.81 32.48
CA LEU A 378 0.54 -11.59 31.37
C LEU A 378 1.61 -11.97 30.33
N ILE A 379 2.78 -11.34 30.38
CA ILE A 379 3.92 -11.64 29.50
C ILE A 379 4.80 -12.69 30.21
N THR A 380 4.60 -13.96 29.85
CA THR A 380 5.32 -15.10 30.45
C THR A 380 6.76 -15.21 29.95
N ASN A 381 7.03 -14.74 28.74
CA ASN A 381 8.34 -14.77 28.10
C ASN A 381 9.22 -13.52 28.39
N LYS A 382 8.82 -12.63 29.30
CA LYS A 382 9.52 -11.36 29.58
C LYS A 382 10.98 -11.52 29.96
N ASP A 383 11.34 -12.61 30.65
CA ASP A 383 12.71 -12.86 31.11
C ASP A 383 13.65 -13.24 29.96
N LYS A 384 13.10 -13.52 28.76
CA LYS A 384 13.87 -13.79 27.55
C LYS A 384 14.31 -12.52 26.82
N ILE A 385 13.75 -11.36 27.17
CA ILE A 385 14.07 -10.08 26.52
C ILE A 385 15.49 -9.67 26.91
N ILE A 386 16.26 -9.12 25.96
CA ILE A 386 17.58 -8.55 26.23
C ILE A 386 17.45 -7.41 27.26
N PRO A 387 18.08 -7.48 28.45
CA PRO A 387 17.86 -6.50 29.52
C PRO A 387 18.22 -5.06 29.17
N LYS A 388 19.15 -4.84 28.22
CA LYS A 388 19.52 -3.50 27.73
C LYS A 388 18.35 -2.83 27.01
N LEU A 389 17.52 -3.59 26.30
CA LEU A 389 16.37 -3.08 25.54
C LEU A 389 15.16 -2.73 26.41
N LEU A 390 15.20 -3.04 27.70
CA LEU A 390 14.18 -2.62 28.68
C LEU A 390 14.54 -1.29 29.37
N LYS A 391 15.64 -0.65 28.97
CA LYS A 391 16.13 0.61 29.54
C LYS A 391 16.23 1.68 28.46
N ASN A 392 15.08 2.08 27.93
CA ASN A 392 15.01 3.01 26.80
C ASN A 392 14.72 4.44 27.26
N ASP A 393 15.30 5.43 26.58
CA ASP A 393 15.07 6.85 26.89
C ASP A 393 13.61 7.30 26.67
N PHE A 394 12.91 6.68 25.69
CA PHE A 394 11.54 7.04 25.33
C PHE A 394 10.47 6.42 26.24
N ASP A 395 10.80 5.34 26.97
CA ASP A 395 9.95 4.69 27.97
C ASP A 395 10.83 4.19 29.13
N PRO A 396 11.30 5.09 30.02
CA PRO A 396 12.35 4.78 31.01
C PRO A 396 12.01 3.65 31.99
N ASP A 397 10.72 3.51 32.32
CA ASP A 397 10.22 2.44 33.20
C ASP A 397 9.73 1.22 32.41
N ASN A 398 9.88 1.25 31.07
CA ASN A 398 9.39 0.26 30.12
C ASN A 398 7.93 -0.14 30.40
N LYS A 399 7.10 0.88 30.67
CA LYS A 399 5.73 0.74 31.15
C LYS A 399 4.75 0.45 30.00
N TYR A 400 5.08 0.90 28.79
CA TYR A 400 4.20 0.87 27.63
C TYR A 400 4.74 -0.02 26.49
N THR A 401 6.04 -0.29 26.48
CA THR A 401 6.72 -0.90 25.33
C THR A 401 7.22 -2.31 25.62
N VAL A 402 7.01 -3.23 24.68
CA VAL A 402 7.73 -4.51 24.64
C VAL A 402 8.65 -4.54 23.42
N PRO A 403 9.97 -4.59 23.57
CA PRO A 403 10.91 -4.60 22.44
C PRO A 403 10.63 -5.77 21.48
N TYR A 404 10.68 -5.50 20.18
CA TYR A 404 10.44 -6.49 19.13
C TYR A 404 11.71 -6.77 18.34
N TYR A 405 12.23 -5.75 17.69
CA TYR A 405 13.46 -5.76 16.91
C TYR A 405 14.29 -4.52 17.24
N TRP A 406 15.59 -4.63 17.03
CA TRP A 406 16.52 -3.53 17.27
C TRP A 406 17.67 -3.60 16.28
N GLY A 407 18.47 -2.54 16.22
CA GLY A 407 19.63 -2.52 15.36
C GLY A 407 20.33 -1.18 15.35
N THR A 408 21.09 -0.97 14.29
CA THR A 408 21.79 0.29 14.03
C THR A 408 21.76 0.62 12.54
N VAL A 409 22.22 1.82 12.20
CA VAL A 409 22.52 2.20 10.82
C VAL A 409 24.03 2.15 10.62
N GLY A 410 24.48 1.72 9.44
CA GLY A 410 25.90 1.65 9.12
C GLY A 410 26.17 1.81 7.64
N ILE A 411 27.45 1.62 7.30
CA ILE A 411 27.95 1.63 5.93
C ILE A 411 28.18 0.18 5.53
N LEU A 412 27.36 -0.31 4.61
CA LEU A 412 27.63 -1.55 3.88
C LEU A 412 28.60 -1.23 2.74
N TYR A 413 29.66 -2.01 2.59
CA TYR A 413 30.70 -1.75 1.60
C TYR A 413 31.22 -3.04 0.94
N ASP A 414 31.65 -2.91 -0.31
CA ASP A 414 32.32 -3.98 -1.04
C ASP A 414 33.82 -4.02 -0.68
N LYS A 415 34.26 -5.10 -0.04
CA LYS A 415 35.65 -5.33 0.40
C LYS A 415 36.65 -5.40 -0.75
N THR A 416 36.19 -5.61 -1.99
CA THR A 416 37.04 -5.68 -3.18
C THR A 416 37.26 -4.30 -3.83
N VAL A 417 36.45 -3.31 -3.47
CA VAL A 417 36.50 -1.94 -4.03
C VAL A 417 36.93 -0.91 -2.99
N VAL A 418 36.45 -1.03 -1.75
CA VAL A 418 36.75 -0.10 -0.66
C VAL A 418 38.01 -0.52 0.06
N ASP A 419 38.92 0.44 0.27
CA ASP A 419 40.17 0.20 0.98
C ASP A 419 39.91 0.25 2.47
N GLU A 420 40.40 -0.74 3.19
CA GLU A 420 40.20 -0.86 4.64
C GLU A 420 40.76 0.34 5.41
N ASN A 421 41.78 1.03 4.88
CA ASN A 421 42.31 2.24 5.51
C ASN A 421 41.35 3.43 5.41
N ASP A 422 40.57 3.52 4.34
CA ASP A 422 39.64 4.61 4.10
C ASP A 422 38.41 4.50 5.03
N LEU A 423 38.09 3.29 5.53
CA LEU A 423 37.01 3.05 6.50
C LEU A 423 37.18 3.85 7.80
N LYS A 424 38.41 4.22 8.15
CA LYS A 424 38.72 5.05 9.33
C LYS A 424 38.13 6.47 9.23
N GLU A 425 37.76 6.93 8.04
CA GLU A 425 37.08 8.21 7.85
C GLU A 425 35.65 8.21 8.40
N GLY A 426 35.08 7.03 8.72
CA GLY A 426 33.72 6.91 9.23
C GLY A 426 32.71 7.43 8.22
N TRP A 427 31.79 8.30 8.66
CA TRP A 427 30.80 8.92 7.76
C TRP A 427 31.42 9.80 6.67
N ASN A 428 32.65 10.31 6.87
CA ASN A 428 33.31 11.17 5.89
C ASN A 428 33.82 10.40 4.68
N ILE A 429 33.93 9.06 4.72
CA ILE A 429 34.24 8.24 3.54
C ILE A 429 33.21 8.46 2.42
N LEU A 430 31.98 8.80 2.80
CA LEU A 430 30.89 9.09 1.86
C LEU A 430 31.12 10.41 1.08
N ARG A 431 32.17 11.17 1.40
CA ARG A 431 32.68 12.35 0.69
C ARG A 431 34.10 12.14 0.11
N ASN A 432 34.69 10.96 0.26
CA ASN A 432 36.00 10.64 -0.30
C ASN A 432 35.88 10.45 -1.81
N LYS A 433 36.43 11.40 -2.58
CA LYS A 433 36.33 11.47 -4.05
C LYS A 433 36.82 10.23 -4.79
N LYS A 434 37.61 9.34 -4.16
CA LYS A 434 37.98 8.03 -4.69
C LYS A 434 36.76 7.20 -5.07
N TYR A 435 35.65 7.37 -4.36
CA TYR A 435 34.40 6.63 -4.52
C TYR A 435 33.29 7.45 -5.20
N SER A 436 33.65 8.49 -5.97
CA SER A 436 32.66 9.30 -6.68
C SER A 436 31.84 8.46 -7.66
N GLY A 437 30.51 8.59 -7.58
CA GLY A 437 29.54 7.81 -8.35
C GLY A 437 29.32 6.38 -7.83
N GLN A 438 29.89 6.01 -6.68
CA GLN A 438 29.87 4.63 -6.16
C GLN A 438 29.11 4.48 -4.83
N ILE A 439 28.16 5.37 -4.55
CA ILE A 439 27.48 5.45 -3.24
C ILE A 439 25.96 5.42 -3.41
N TYR A 440 25.30 4.57 -2.62
CA TYR A 440 23.87 4.67 -2.33
C TYR A 440 23.63 5.33 -0.97
N MET A 441 22.66 6.24 -0.94
CA MET A 441 22.14 6.86 0.28
C MET A 441 20.68 6.47 0.44
N TYR A 442 20.20 6.37 1.68
CA TYR A 442 18.79 6.11 1.94
C TYR A 442 17.96 7.36 1.57
N ASP A 443 16.86 7.19 0.83
CA ASP A 443 15.97 8.30 0.45
C ASP A 443 15.04 8.73 1.60
N SER A 444 15.67 9.18 2.68
CA SER A 444 15.02 9.59 3.92
C SER A 444 15.69 10.85 4.44
N GLU A 445 14.87 11.87 4.73
CA GLU A 445 15.31 13.12 5.35
C GLU A 445 16.07 12.83 6.64
N ARG A 446 15.45 12.05 7.53
CA ARG A 446 15.97 11.78 8.86
C ARG A 446 17.32 11.08 8.81
N ASP A 447 17.41 10.02 8.00
CA ASP A 447 18.59 9.16 7.96
C ASP A 447 19.76 9.86 7.24
N SER A 448 19.47 10.65 6.18
CA SER A 448 20.50 11.44 5.49
C SER A 448 21.05 12.56 6.36
N PHE A 449 20.20 13.29 7.09
CA PHE A 449 20.66 14.30 8.04
C PHE A 449 21.42 13.68 9.22
N MET A 450 21.03 12.50 9.69
CA MET A 450 21.77 11.77 10.73
C MET A 450 23.22 11.53 10.31
N VAL A 451 23.45 11.01 9.10
CA VAL A 451 24.80 10.78 8.56
C VAL A 451 25.63 12.06 8.56
N ALA A 452 25.07 13.16 8.06
CA ALA A 452 25.75 14.44 7.98
C ALA A 452 26.04 15.05 9.37
N LEU A 453 25.06 15.01 10.28
CA LEU A 453 25.20 15.53 11.64
C LEU A 453 26.25 14.75 12.42
N LYS A 454 26.21 13.41 12.37
CA LYS A 454 27.23 12.55 13.00
C LYS A 454 28.61 12.74 12.36
N GLY A 455 28.67 12.89 11.04
CA GLY A 455 29.90 13.22 10.31
C GLY A 455 30.55 14.53 10.75
N LEU A 456 29.74 15.52 11.14
CA LEU A 456 30.15 16.82 11.69
C LEU A 456 30.40 16.79 13.21
N GLY A 457 30.07 15.69 13.90
CA GLY A 457 30.19 15.56 15.35
C GLY A 457 29.04 16.18 16.15
N TYR A 458 27.92 16.49 15.50
CA TYR A 458 26.71 16.98 16.15
C TYR A 458 25.77 15.83 16.55
N SER A 459 24.83 16.14 17.45
CA SER A 459 23.74 15.22 17.74
C SER A 459 22.80 15.11 16.55
N MET A 460 22.36 13.88 16.24
CA MET A 460 21.34 13.66 15.21
C MET A 460 19.95 14.18 15.63
N ASN A 461 19.78 14.53 16.90
CA ASN A 461 18.57 15.09 17.48
C ASN A 461 18.64 16.61 17.70
N THR A 462 19.59 17.30 17.07
CA THR A 462 19.77 18.74 17.24
C THR A 462 18.51 19.54 16.91
N ARG A 463 18.26 20.58 17.72
CA ARG A 463 17.22 21.61 17.48
C ARG A 463 17.82 22.92 16.99
N ASN A 464 19.13 22.94 16.73
CA ASN A 464 19.84 24.12 16.28
C ASN A 464 19.79 24.23 14.75
N LYS A 465 19.15 25.29 14.25
CA LYS A 465 19.00 25.53 12.80
C LYS A 465 20.33 25.76 12.10
N ASP A 466 21.35 26.26 12.79
CA ASP A 466 22.69 26.45 12.21
C ASP A 466 23.42 25.11 12.03
N GLU A 467 23.26 24.16 12.95
CA GLU A 467 23.80 22.79 12.82
C GLU A 467 23.11 22.06 11.65
N LEU A 468 21.79 22.18 11.54
CA LEU A 468 21.02 21.64 10.41
C LEU A 468 21.45 22.27 9.07
N LYS A 469 21.75 23.57 9.05
CA LYS A 469 22.26 24.24 7.85
C LYS A 469 23.67 23.75 7.48
N GLN A 470 24.52 23.44 8.46
CA GLN A 470 25.83 22.84 8.22
C GLN A 470 25.71 21.42 7.67
N ALA A 471 24.80 20.60 8.23
CA ALA A 471 24.50 19.26 7.72
C ALA A 471 23.94 19.31 6.28
N TYR A 472 23.06 20.28 5.98
CA TYR A 472 22.62 20.55 4.62
C TYR A 472 23.79 20.86 3.68
N ASN A 473 24.71 21.74 4.07
CA ASN A 473 25.87 22.05 3.24
C ASN A 473 26.78 20.82 3.04
N TRP A 474 26.93 19.98 4.07
CA TRP A 474 27.65 18.71 3.99
C TRP A 474 27.04 17.79 2.92
N LEU A 475 25.70 17.65 2.92
CA LEU A 475 24.96 16.86 1.93
C LEU A 475 25.03 17.46 0.52
N ILE A 476 24.94 18.78 0.39
CA ILE A 476 25.09 19.47 -0.91
C ILE A 476 26.50 19.27 -1.48
N GLU A 477 27.53 19.39 -0.64
CA GLU A 477 28.90 19.16 -1.08
C GLU A 477 29.07 17.71 -1.51
N GLN A 478 28.58 16.75 -0.73
CA GLN A 478 28.54 15.34 -1.10
C GLN A 478 27.85 15.16 -2.46
N ASN A 479 26.68 15.73 -2.67
CA ASN A 479 25.94 15.57 -3.91
C ASN A 479 26.75 16.09 -5.12
N ASN A 480 27.33 17.28 -4.96
CA ASN A 480 28.14 17.93 -6.00
C ASN A 480 29.43 17.16 -6.35
N THR A 481 30.08 16.52 -5.37
CA THR A 481 31.37 15.86 -5.59
C THR A 481 31.26 14.35 -5.80
N MET A 482 30.25 13.71 -5.24
CA MET A 482 30.12 12.26 -5.14
C MET A 482 29.02 11.67 -6.00
N LYS A 483 28.05 12.46 -6.48
CA LYS A 483 26.91 11.96 -7.28
C LYS A 483 26.25 10.69 -6.65
N PRO A 484 25.88 10.73 -5.36
CA PRO A 484 25.22 9.60 -4.71
C PRO A 484 23.86 9.36 -5.36
N VAL A 485 23.38 8.12 -5.30
CA VAL A 485 22.02 7.78 -5.71
C VAL A 485 21.20 7.53 -4.45
N TYR A 486 20.10 8.29 -4.30
CA TYR A 486 19.16 8.10 -3.21
C TYR A 486 18.16 7.00 -3.58
N VAL A 487 18.10 5.95 -2.77
CA VAL A 487 17.33 4.71 -3.01
C VAL A 487 16.57 4.31 -1.75
N GLY A 488 15.54 3.47 -1.91
CA GLY A 488 14.81 2.86 -0.80
C GLY A 488 15.27 1.42 -0.62
N ASP A 489 14.29 0.51 -0.54
CA ASP A 489 14.54 -0.93 -0.30
C ASP A 489 15.26 -1.63 -1.47
N ASP A 490 15.26 -1.03 -2.66
CA ASP A 490 16.00 -1.53 -3.83
C ASP A 490 17.52 -1.47 -3.66
N VAL A 491 18.02 -0.84 -2.59
CA VAL A 491 19.44 -0.82 -2.23
C VAL A 491 20.01 -2.24 -2.02
N MET A 492 19.22 -3.17 -1.47
CA MET A 492 19.68 -4.52 -1.16
C MET A 492 20.07 -5.28 -2.42
N ASP A 493 19.16 -5.40 -3.40
CA ASP A 493 19.40 -6.10 -4.67
C ASP A 493 20.58 -5.48 -5.45
N ASN A 494 20.69 -4.15 -5.39
CA ASN A 494 21.77 -3.41 -6.03
C ASN A 494 23.13 -3.69 -5.38
N MET A 495 23.19 -3.77 -4.06
CA MET A 495 24.42 -4.07 -3.33
C MET A 495 24.80 -5.55 -3.45
N ILE A 496 23.84 -6.49 -3.40
CA ILE A 496 24.09 -7.91 -3.69
C ILE A 496 24.74 -8.08 -5.07
N SER A 497 24.28 -7.32 -6.06
CA SER A 497 24.83 -7.33 -7.43
C SER A 497 26.19 -6.65 -7.57
N GLY A 498 26.69 -5.94 -6.54
CA GLY A 498 27.93 -5.17 -6.59
C GLY A 498 27.86 -3.92 -7.47
N ASN A 499 26.68 -3.31 -7.62
CA ASN A 499 26.49 -2.16 -8.53
C ASN A 499 27.20 -0.87 -8.05
N LYS A 500 27.46 -0.76 -6.75
CA LYS A 500 28.12 0.37 -6.09
C LYS A 500 29.05 -0.14 -5.01
N ALA A 501 30.05 0.67 -4.65
CA ALA A 501 31.03 0.32 -3.64
C ALA A 501 30.48 0.40 -2.21
N MET A 502 29.53 1.32 -1.94
CA MET A 502 29.02 1.56 -0.59
C MET A 502 27.54 1.93 -0.58
N ALA A 503 26.87 1.60 0.52
CA ALA A 503 25.51 2.02 0.81
C ALA A 503 25.32 2.32 2.30
N VAL A 504 24.50 3.34 2.62
CA VAL A 504 24.00 3.54 3.98
C VAL A 504 22.74 2.70 4.17
N VAL A 505 22.79 1.71 5.06
CA VAL A 505 21.69 0.75 5.27
C VAL A 505 21.51 0.42 6.75
N TYR A 506 20.33 -0.11 7.10
CA TYR A 506 20.07 -0.69 8.40
C TYR A 506 20.85 -2.00 8.57
N SER A 507 21.22 -2.34 9.80
CA SER A 507 22.05 -3.52 10.08
C SER A 507 21.41 -4.84 9.68
N GLY A 508 20.08 -4.96 9.78
CA GLY A 508 19.34 -6.13 9.27
C GLY A 508 19.51 -6.31 7.77
N ASP A 509 19.33 -5.23 6.98
CA ASP A 509 19.54 -5.26 5.53
C ASP A 509 21.02 -5.58 5.19
N GLY A 510 21.96 -4.98 5.93
CA GLY A 510 23.38 -5.27 5.79
C GLY A 510 23.71 -6.74 6.06
N SER A 511 23.13 -7.32 7.12
CA SER A 511 23.26 -8.73 7.46
C SER A 511 22.78 -9.63 6.32
N TYR A 512 21.59 -9.35 5.80
CA TYR A 512 21.01 -10.09 4.68
C TYR A 512 21.87 -10.00 3.43
N VAL A 513 22.32 -8.80 3.04
CA VAL A 513 23.16 -8.62 1.84
C VAL A 513 24.51 -9.33 1.97
N ILE A 514 25.14 -9.32 3.16
CA ILE A 514 26.40 -10.05 3.40
C ILE A 514 26.19 -11.56 3.26
N ASN A 515 25.05 -12.09 3.69
CA ASN A 515 24.74 -13.51 3.56
C ASN A 515 24.49 -13.95 2.10
N GLU A 516 24.05 -13.03 1.24
CA GLU A 516 23.89 -13.28 -0.20
C GLU A 516 25.16 -12.96 -1.02
N ASN A 517 26.09 -12.16 -0.48
CA ASN A 517 27.35 -11.79 -1.13
C ASN A 517 28.52 -11.64 -0.13
N ASP A 518 29.38 -12.66 -0.09
CA ASP A 518 30.56 -12.75 0.79
C ASP A 518 31.60 -11.63 0.59
N ASN A 519 31.55 -10.86 -0.50
CA ASN A 519 32.45 -9.72 -0.72
C ASN A 519 32.04 -8.48 0.06
N MET A 520 30.88 -8.49 0.72
CA MET A 520 30.39 -7.35 1.48
C MET A 520 30.95 -7.33 2.91
N GLY A 521 31.06 -6.12 3.46
CA GLY A 521 31.40 -5.83 4.85
C GLY A 521 30.48 -4.74 5.40
N PHE A 522 30.39 -4.62 6.72
CA PHE A 522 29.54 -3.63 7.39
C PHE A 522 30.33 -2.87 8.45
N LEU A 523 30.19 -1.55 8.46
CA LEU A 523 30.87 -0.65 9.38
C LEU A 523 29.86 0.22 10.12
N VAL A 524 29.96 0.27 11.44
CA VAL A 524 29.30 1.29 12.27
C VAL A 524 30.34 2.33 12.66
N PRO A 525 30.25 3.60 12.19
CA PRO A 525 31.29 4.59 12.45
C PRO A 525 31.44 5.00 13.93
N ASP A 526 32.69 5.19 14.39
CA ASP A 526 33.03 5.64 15.75
C ASP A 526 32.55 7.06 16.09
N GLN A 527 32.19 7.84 15.07
CA GLN A 527 31.55 9.16 15.23
C GLN A 527 30.16 9.06 15.88
N GLY A 528 29.59 7.86 15.96
CA GLY A 528 28.26 7.58 16.45
C GLY A 528 27.30 7.34 15.29
N SER A 529 26.28 6.52 15.55
CA SER A 529 25.20 6.19 14.62
C SER A 529 23.85 6.23 15.32
N ASN A 530 22.79 5.91 14.60
CA ASN A 530 21.48 5.65 15.16
C ASN A 530 21.44 4.23 15.75
N VAL A 531 20.99 4.11 17.00
CA VAL A 531 20.52 2.85 17.60
C VAL A 531 19.02 2.99 17.74
N TRP A 532 18.29 2.01 17.22
CA TRP A 532 16.83 2.05 17.21
C TRP A 532 16.27 0.79 17.84
N THR A 533 15.04 0.90 18.33
CA THR A 533 14.27 -0.23 18.85
C THR A 533 12.83 -0.01 18.44
N ASP A 534 12.31 -0.96 17.68
CA ASP A 534 10.89 -1.04 17.38
C ASP A 534 10.23 -1.90 18.45
N GLY A 535 9.07 -1.44 18.94
CA GLY A 535 8.44 -2.05 20.10
C GLY A 535 6.95 -2.28 19.90
N MET A 536 6.45 -3.41 20.40
CA MET A 536 5.02 -3.64 20.47
C MET A 536 4.40 -2.81 21.61
N VAL A 537 3.35 -2.06 21.28
CA VAL A 537 2.59 -1.24 22.23
C VAL A 537 1.09 -1.54 22.12
N ILE A 538 0.35 -1.35 23.22
CA ILE A 538 -1.11 -1.53 23.25
C ILE A 538 -1.78 -0.16 23.29
N THR A 539 -2.72 0.09 22.37
CA THR A 539 -3.44 1.39 22.34
C THR A 539 -4.49 1.47 23.43
N LYS A 540 -4.85 2.67 23.88
CA LYS A 540 -5.98 2.87 24.82
C LYS A 540 -7.32 2.36 24.31
N LYS A 541 -7.52 2.33 23.00
CA LYS A 541 -8.76 1.87 22.37
C LYS A 541 -8.75 0.36 22.06
N CYS A 542 -7.76 -0.38 22.58
CA CYS A 542 -7.71 -1.82 22.45
C CYS A 542 -9.01 -2.44 23.00
N LYS A 543 -9.69 -3.23 22.16
CA LYS A 543 -10.93 -3.92 22.47
C LYS A 543 -10.70 -5.26 23.14
N ASN A 544 -9.54 -5.89 22.90
CA ASN A 544 -9.21 -7.20 23.45
C ASN A 544 -7.80 -7.22 24.05
N THR A 545 -7.65 -6.55 25.19
CA THR A 545 -6.37 -6.40 25.90
C THR A 545 -5.73 -7.75 26.23
N LYS A 546 -6.52 -8.76 26.62
CA LYS A 546 -5.97 -10.10 26.91
C LYS A 546 -5.33 -10.72 25.67
N LEU A 547 -6.02 -10.68 24.54
CA LEU A 547 -5.50 -11.23 23.28
C LEU A 547 -4.29 -10.44 22.77
N ALA A 548 -4.26 -9.12 23.00
CA ALA A 548 -3.09 -8.28 22.69
C ALA A 548 -1.86 -8.71 23.50
N HIS A 549 -2.00 -8.98 24.80
CA HIS A 549 -0.89 -9.52 25.61
C HIS A 549 -0.46 -10.91 25.16
N GLN A 550 -1.42 -11.79 24.80
CA GLN A 550 -1.10 -13.12 24.26
C GLN A 550 -0.32 -13.02 22.95
N PHE A 551 -0.67 -12.08 22.07
CA PHE A 551 0.06 -11.83 20.83
C PHE A 551 1.48 -11.38 21.08
N ILE A 552 1.68 -10.41 21.98
CA ILE A 552 3.01 -9.94 22.38
C ILE A 552 3.83 -11.09 22.99
N ASP A 553 3.25 -11.86 23.90
CA ASP A 553 3.92 -12.98 24.56
C ASP A 553 4.28 -14.11 23.57
N TYR A 554 3.43 -14.37 22.58
CA TYR A 554 3.66 -15.36 21.52
C TYR A 554 4.92 -15.02 20.69
N PHE A 555 5.07 -13.75 20.29
CA PHE A 555 6.24 -13.27 19.54
C PHE A 555 7.53 -13.18 20.36
N LEU A 556 7.46 -13.34 21.69
CA LEU A 556 8.63 -13.48 22.56
C LEU A 556 9.05 -14.94 22.81
N SER A 557 8.26 -15.90 22.34
CA SER A 557 8.64 -17.32 22.44
C SER A 557 9.81 -17.63 21.48
N TYR A 558 10.63 -18.63 21.82
CA TYR A 558 11.86 -18.91 21.08
C TYR A 558 11.57 -19.28 19.63
N ASP A 559 10.74 -20.30 19.41
CA ASP A 559 10.47 -20.84 18.07
C ASP A 559 9.83 -19.79 17.15
N VAL A 560 8.90 -19.00 17.70
CA VAL A 560 8.25 -17.92 16.94
C VAL A 560 9.24 -16.81 16.62
N ALA A 561 10.02 -16.36 17.60
CA ALA A 561 11.00 -15.30 17.38
C ALA A 561 12.14 -15.72 16.46
N GLU A 562 12.57 -16.98 16.51
CA GLU A 562 13.58 -17.57 15.64
C GLU A 562 13.10 -17.62 14.19
N GLN A 563 11.94 -18.24 13.93
CA GLN A 563 11.36 -18.28 12.58
C GLN A 563 11.11 -16.88 12.03
N ASN A 564 10.57 -15.98 12.86
CA ASN A 564 10.33 -14.61 12.43
C ASN A 564 11.64 -13.90 12.10
N THR A 565 12.69 -14.09 12.91
CA THR A 565 14.02 -13.49 12.66
C THR A 565 14.67 -14.06 11.41
N ASP A 566 14.57 -15.37 11.16
CA ASP A 566 15.05 -15.99 9.91
C ASP A 566 14.35 -15.40 8.69
N TYR A 567 13.03 -15.21 8.78
CA TYR A 567 12.23 -14.64 7.69
C TYR A 567 12.48 -13.15 7.48
N ILE A 568 12.75 -12.40 8.55
CA ILE A 568 12.80 -10.94 8.54
C ILE A 568 14.22 -10.40 8.39
N GLY A 569 15.21 -11.03 9.02
CA GLY A 569 16.64 -10.70 8.95
C GLY A 569 17.14 -9.67 9.98
N TYR A 570 16.25 -9.12 10.81
CA TYR A 570 16.59 -8.12 11.83
C TYR A 570 16.91 -8.74 13.19
N ASP A 571 17.74 -8.08 14.00
CA ASP A 571 18.17 -8.62 15.29
C ASP A 571 17.02 -8.69 16.31
N SER A 572 16.68 -9.92 16.72
CA SER A 572 15.61 -10.18 17.69
C SER A 572 15.85 -9.52 19.04
N ALA A 573 14.78 -9.04 19.68
CA ALA A 573 14.81 -8.66 21.09
C ALA A 573 14.88 -9.87 22.05
N VAL A 574 14.62 -11.09 21.57
CA VAL A 574 14.71 -12.33 22.35
C VAL A 574 16.17 -12.77 22.43
N LYS A 575 16.75 -12.73 23.63
CA LYS A 575 18.19 -12.90 23.88
C LYS A 575 18.77 -14.17 23.27
N SER A 576 18.13 -15.32 23.50
CA SER A 576 18.61 -16.60 22.99
C SER A 576 18.54 -16.71 21.47
N VAL A 577 17.55 -16.06 20.84
CA VAL A 577 17.45 -16.01 19.37
C VAL A 577 18.53 -15.10 18.81
N TYR A 578 18.70 -13.92 19.39
CA TYR A 578 19.80 -13.02 19.06
C TYR A 578 21.18 -13.70 19.14
N GLU A 579 21.44 -14.42 20.24
CA GLU A 579 22.69 -15.15 20.44
C GLU A 579 22.87 -16.27 19.40
N TYR A 580 21.81 -16.98 19.02
CA TYR A 580 21.85 -18.01 17.98
C TYR A 580 22.20 -17.42 16.61
N PHE A 581 21.54 -16.35 16.18
CA PHE A 581 21.85 -15.74 14.88
C PHE A 581 23.26 -15.14 14.85
N LYS A 582 23.67 -14.46 15.92
CA LYS A 582 24.99 -13.84 16.00
C LYS A 582 26.14 -14.86 16.01
N ASN A 583 25.99 -15.93 16.78
CA ASN A 583 27.10 -16.85 17.05
C ASN A 583 27.10 -18.10 16.15
N ASP A 584 25.95 -18.46 15.58
CA ASP A 584 25.78 -19.68 14.78
C ASP A 584 25.30 -19.37 13.36
N ALA A 585 24.03 -18.96 13.18
CA ALA A 585 23.42 -18.88 11.84
C ALA A 585 24.09 -17.84 10.92
N TYR A 586 24.47 -16.69 11.47
CA TYR A 586 25.22 -15.61 10.81
C TYR A 586 26.57 -15.36 11.48
N ALA A 587 27.22 -16.42 11.96
CA ALA A 587 28.53 -16.33 12.59
C ALA A 587 29.54 -15.57 11.73
N GLY A 588 30.10 -14.48 12.26
CA GLY A 588 31.07 -13.64 11.56
C GLY A 588 30.47 -12.58 10.63
N ASN A 589 29.15 -12.46 10.55
CA ASN A 589 28.46 -11.40 9.82
C ASN A 589 28.44 -10.10 10.65
N PRO A 590 29.18 -9.05 10.28
CA PRO A 590 29.24 -7.80 11.05
C PRO A 590 27.94 -7.00 11.04
N GLY A 591 26.98 -7.32 10.16
CA GLY A 591 25.64 -6.74 10.16
C GLY A 591 24.71 -7.33 11.23
N CYS A 592 24.97 -8.55 11.70
CA CYS A 592 24.18 -9.20 12.75
C CYS A 592 24.79 -8.95 14.14
N GLY A 593 23.99 -8.36 15.04
CA GLY A 593 24.44 -7.96 16.36
C GLY A 593 25.59 -6.95 16.37
N PRO A 594 25.46 -5.83 15.63
CA PRO A 594 26.50 -4.82 15.49
C PRO A 594 26.81 -4.17 16.84
N ASP A 595 28.02 -3.62 16.97
CA ASP A 595 28.42 -2.95 18.20
C ASP A 595 27.65 -1.64 18.41
N THR A 596 26.79 -1.64 19.42
CA THR A 596 25.99 -0.48 19.85
C THR A 596 26.48 0.11 21.18
N SER A 597 27.72 -0.20 21.60
CA SER A 597 28.29 0.26 22.86
C SER A 597 28.86 1.68 22.81
N ASN A 598 29.12 2.22 21.62
CA ASN A 598 29.64 3.56 21.43
C ASN A 598 28.71 4.60 22.10
N PRO A 599 29.19 5.40 23.08
CA PRO A 599 28.35 6.36 23.80
C PRO A 599 27.89 7.54 22.93
N LYS A 600 28.47 7.72 21.73
CA LYS A 600 28.00 8.71 20.75
C LYS A 600 26.83 8.20 19.92
N ASN A 601 26.46 6.92 20.04
CA ASN A 601 25.24 6.42 19.41
C ASN A 601 24.02 7.05 20.08
N GLU A 602 23.00 7.34 19.29
CA GLU A 602 21.78 7.99 19.77
C GLU A 602 20.54 7.27 19.25
N VAL A 603 19.44 7.43 19.98
CA VAL A 603 18.08 7.02 19.59
C VAL A 603 17.37 8.25 18.99
N PHE A 604 16.52 8.07 17.98
CA PHE A 604 15.79 9.22 17.44
C PHE A 604 14.77 9.73 18.46
N LYS A 605 14.62 11.06 18.54
CA LYS A 605 13.67 11.73 19.43
C LYS A 605 12.65 12.52 18.63
N ASP A 606 11.46 12.71 19.21
CA ASP A 606 10.46 13.55 18.56
C ASP A 606 10.94 15.01 18.46
N GLN A 607 10.82 15.56 17.23
CA GLN A 607 11.26 16.90 16.91
C GLN A 607 10.09 17.89 16.88
N PRO A 608 10.27 19.13 17.40
CA PRO A 608 9.27 20.18 17.27
C PRO A 608 8.89 20.44 15.80
N GLN A 609 7.63 20.81 15.56
CA GLN A 609 7.10 20.98 14.21
C GLN A 609 7.87 22.02 13.38
N ASP A 610 8.39 23.08 14.00
CA ASP A 610 9.16 24.11 13.30
C ASP A 610 10.54 23.61 12.85
N ILE A 611 11.16 22.70 13.62
CA ILE A 611 12.40 22.02 13.26
C ILE A 611 12.15 21.03 12.13
N LYS A 612 11.11 20.19 12.23
CA LYS A 612 10.71 19.27 11.15
C LYS A 612 10.45 20.00 9.84
N ALA A 613 9.66 21.08 9.87
CA ALA A 613 9.39 21.86 8.66
C ALA A 613 10.66 22.50 8.07
N TYR A 614 11.59 22.94 8.92
CA TYR A 614 12.85 23.50 8.49
C TYR A 614 13.75 22.45 7.83
N SER A 615 13.97 21.30 8.48
CA SER A 615 14.74 20.17 7.93
C SER A 615 14.16 19.67 6.62
N SER A 616 12.83 19.53 6.53
CA SER A 616 12.15 19.11 5.30
C SER A 616 12.33 20.11 4.15
N SER A 617 12.33 21.41 4.46
CA SER A 617 12.63 22.44 3.46
C SER A 617 14.07 22.37 2.94
N LEU A 618 15.02 21.96 3.78
CA LEU A 618 16.42 21.77 3.39
C LEU A 618 16.59 20.47 2.60
N TRP A 619 15.95 19.39 3.02
CA TRP A 619 15.96 18.10 2.31
C TRP A 619 15.42 18.21 0.89
N THR A 620 14.29 18.91 0.73
CA THR A 620 13.73 19.20 -0.61
C THR A 620 14.75 19.88 -1.51
N LYS A 621 15.60 20.78 -0.96
CA LYS A 621 16.67 21.43 -1.72
C LYS A 621 17.82 20.47 -2.05
N VAL A 622 18.20 19.58 -1.13
CA VAL A 622 19.20 18.52 -1.39
C VAL A 622 18.76 17.67 -2.58
N LYS A 623 17.49 17.22 -2.59
CA LYS A 623 16.92 16.40 -3.67
C LYS A 623 16.75 17.13 -5.01
N SER A 624 16.76 18.46 -5.00
CA SER A 624 16.60 19.28 -6.21
C SER A 624 17.92 19.58 -6.94
N HIS A 625 19.06 19.31 -6.30
CA HIS A 625 20.40 19.39 -6.87
C HIS A 625 20.83 18.02 -7.40
#